data_AF-A0A1Z1WK55-F1
#
_entry.id   AF-A0A1Z1WK55-F1
#
_cell.length_a   1.000
_cell.length_b   1.000
_cell.length_c   1.000
_cell.angle_alpha   90.00
_cell.angle_beta   90.00
_cell.angle_gamma   90.00
#
_symmetry.space_group_name_H-M   'P 1'
#
loop_
_entity.id
_entity.type
_entity.pdbx_description
1 polymer ?
#
loop_
_entity_poly.entity_id
_entity_poly.type
_entity_poly.pdbx_seq_one_letter_code
_entity_poly.pdbx_strand_id
1 'polypeptide(L)'
;MVEFTDGSTIAQATPPDMRGPIAIGLGWPERVPDAAPAFDWSKASTWEFFPLDTEAFPSVGLARHVGELAGTAPAVFNAANEECVDAFLAGALPFNGIMETVTQVVAEHGTPRAGTSLTVADVLEAETWARARARELTATTTSSATTGNQTTAEARA
;
A
#
# COMPACT_ATOMS: atom_id res chain seq x y z
N MET A 1 2.28 2.10 18.17
CA MET A 1 2.17 1.71 19.59
C MET A 1 2.75 0.33 19.75
N VAL A 2 3.24 -0.02 20.93
CA VAL A 2 3.70 -1.38 21.27
C VAL A 2 2.95 -1.81 22.52
N GLU A 3 2.19 -2.89 22.41
CA GLU A 3 1.52 -3.55 23.53
C GLU A 3 2.44 -4.63 24.08
N PHE A 4 2.66 -4.62 25.39
CA PHE A 4 3.47 -5.59 26.11
C PHE A 4 2.59 -6.69 26.70
N THR A 5 3.20 -7.83 27.05
CA THR A 5 2.48 -9.01 27.56
C THR A 5 1.75 -8.79 28.89
N ASP A 6 2.06 -7.69 29.59
CA ASP A 6 1.39 -7.26 30.82
C ASP A 6 0.18 -6.33 30.56
N GLY A 7 -0.12 -6.05 29.28
CA GLY A 7 -1.19 -5.16 28.85
C GLY A 7 -0.81 -3.68 28.82
N SER A 8 0.42 -3.31 29.21
CA SER A 8 0.90 -1.94 29.08
C SER A 8 1.13 -1.58 27.59
N THR A 9 0.84 -0.33 27.23
CA THR A 9 1.05 0.17 25.86
C THR A 9 1.95 1.39 25.88
N ILE A 10 3.02 1.37 25.09
CA ILE A 10 3.87 2.53 24.84
C ILE A 10 3.55 3.11 23.46
N ALA A 11 3.31 4.42 23.42
CA ALA A 11 3.14 5.19 22.19
C ALA A 11 4.31 6.14 22.00
N GLN A 12 4.93 6.12 20.81
CA GLN A 12 5.78 7.21 20.35
C GLN A 12 4.87 8.20 19.63
N ALA A 13 4.90 9.46 20.08
CA ALA A 13 4.05 10.51 19.56
C ALA A 13 4.86 11.78 19.36
N THR A 14 4.78 12.33 18.16
CA THR A 14 5.29 13.64 17.79
C THR A 14 4.26 14.33 16.91
N PRO A 15 4.31 15.66 16.76
CA PRO A 15 3.67 16.32 15.62
C PRO A 15 4.04 15.63 14.30
N PRO A 16 3.19 15.70 13.25
CA PRO A 16 3.39 15.00 11.99
C PRO A 16 4.54 15.63 11.18
N ASP A 17 5.77 15.29 11.57
CA ASP A 17 7.01 15.81 11.00
C ASP A 17 8.02 14.68 10.82
N MET A 18 8.39 14.40 9.56
CA MET A 18 9.32 13.32 9.20
C MET A 18 10.75 13.54 9.74
N ARG A 19 11.12 14.76 10.15
CA ARG A 19 12.43 15.01 10.76
C ARG A 19 12.61 14.22 12.06
N GLY A 20 11.53 13.97 12.80
CA GLY A 20 11.54 13.15 14.01
C GLY A 20 12.02 11.72 13.78
N PRO A 21 11.31 10.90 12.97
CA PRO A 21 11.74 9.53 12.68
C PRO A 21 13.07 9.45 11.94
N ILE A 22 13.38 10.39 11.03
CA ILE A 22 14.68 10.44 10.35
C ILE A 22 15.82 10.64 11.36
N ALA A 23 15.66 11.56 12.31
CA ALA A 23 16.67 11.81 13.34
C ALA A 23 16.88 10.61 14.27
N ILE A 24 15.82 9.83 14.55
CA ILE A 24 15.95 8.55 15.27
C ILE A 24 16.82 7.59 14.44
N GLY A 25 16.57 7.43 13.14
CA GLY A 25 17.36 6.55 12.28
C GLY A 25 18.84 6.94 12.18
N LEU A 26 19.15 8.23 12.22
CA LEU A 26 20.54 8.74 12.12
C LEU A 26 21.29 8.73 13.45
N GLY A 27 20.59 9.04 14.55
CA GLY A 27 21.21 9.31 15.84
C GLY A 27 21.19 8.14 16.82
N TRP A 28 20.45 7.07 16.54
CA TRP A 28 20.28 5.97 17.51
C TRP A 28 21.62 5.29 17.87
N PRO A 29 21.86 4.98 19.17
CA PRO A 29 20.94 5.08 20.30
C PRO A 29 20.80 6.48 20.92
N GLU A 30 21.66 7.43 20.56
CA GLU A 30 21.59 8.82 20.98
C GLU A 30 20.38 9.57 20.35
N ARG A 31 20.17 10.81 20.81
CA ARG A 31 19.13 11.70 20.29
C ARG A 31 19.79 12.89 19.62
N VAL A 32 19.30 13.24 18.42
CA VAL A 32 19.66 14.50 17.76
C VAL A 32 18.85 15.63 18.42
N PRO A 33 19.50 16.64 19.03
CA PRO A 33 18.79 17.77 19.62
C PRO A 33 18.01 18.56 18.57
N ASP A 34 16.85 19.10 18.96
CA ASP A 34 16.03 20.03 18.16
C ASP A 34 15.67 19.54 16.73
N ALA A 35 15.61 18.22 16.53
CA ALA A 35 15.34 17.63 15.22
C ALA A 35 13.93 17.93 14.68
N ALA A 36 12.93 18.00 15.56
CA ALA A 36 11.54 18.24 15.19
C ALA A 36 10.79 19.01 16.29
N PRO A 37 9.67 19.68 15.96
CA PRO A 37 8.83 20.35 16.95
C PRO A 37 8.33 19.38 18.02
N ALA A 38 8.34 19.80 19.28
CA ALA A 38 7.71 19.07 20.37
C ALA A 38 6.22 19.44 20.48
N PHE A 39 5.44 18.57 21.13
CA PHE A 39 4.09 18.94 21.54
C PHE A 39 4.12 20.07 22.56
N ASP A 40 3.21 21.03 22.40
CA ASP A 40 2.91 22.04 23.40
C ASP A 40 1.90 21.47 24.40
N TRP A 41 2.41 20.88 25.47
CA TRP A 41 1.59 20.26 26.51
C TRP A 41 0.76 21.27 27.34
N SER A 42 0.93 22.58 27.13
CA SER A 42 0.05 23.59 27.72
C SER A 42 -1.31 23.68 27.00
N LYS A 43 -1.40 23.11 25.79
CA LYS A 43 -2.62 23.11 24.98
C LYS A 43 -3.30 21.75 25.04
N ALA A 44 -4.61 21.76 25.26
CA ALA A 44 -5.42 20.56 25.17
C ALA A 44 -5.36 20.00 23.74
N SER A 45 -5.25 18.68 23.64
CA SER A 45 -5.28 17.93 22.37
C SER A 45 -6.22 16.75 22.53
N THR A 46 -6.98 16.43 21.48
CA THR A 46 -7.93 15.31 21.45
C THR A 46 -7.45 14.28 20.43
N TRP A 47 -7.34 13.02 20.85
CA TRP A 47 -7.05 11.89 19.97
C TRP A 47 -8.24 10.95 19.96
N GLU A 48 -8.72 10.62 18.77
CA GLU A 48 -9.85 9.71 18.56
C GLU A 48 -9.34 8.44 17.88
N PHE A 49 -9.73 7.29 18.41
CA PHE A 49 -9.34 5.98 17.91
C PHE A 49 -10.60 5.24 17.45
N PHE A 50 -10.57 4.76 16.22
CA PHE A 50 -11.68 4.03 15.60
C PHE A 50 -11.21 2.65 15.14
N PRO A 51 -12.08 1.63 15.16
CA PRO A 51 -11.79 0.37 14.49
C PRO A 51 -11.63 0.59 12.99
N LEU A 52 -10.85 -0.27 12.34
CA LEU A 52 -10.68 -0.26 10.89
C LEU A 52 -12.00 -0.64 10.20
N ASP A 53 -12.47 0.22 9.29
CA ASP A 53 -13.55 -0.11 8.37
C ASP A 53 -12.98 -0.90 7.19
N THR A 54 -13.22 -2.22 7.19
CA THR A 54 -12.71 -3.12 6.15
C THR A 54 -13.48 -3.05 4.83
N GLU A 55 -14.69 -2.50 4.83
CA GLU A 55 -15.47 -2.28 3.62
C GLU A 55 -14.97 -1.02 2.89
N ALA A 56 -14.71 0.06 3.64
CA ALA A 56 -14.14 1.28 3.08
C ALA A 56 -12.66 1.13 2.68
N PHE A 57 -11.88 0.30 3.39
CA PHE A 57 -10.43 0.12 3.17
C PHE A 57 -10.04 -1.36 2.93
N PRO A 58 -10.50 -1.98 1.83
CA PRO A 58 -10.22 -3.39 1.52
C PRO A 58 -8.72 -3.67 1.29
N SER A 59 -7.94 -2.64 0.95
CA SER A 59 -6.48 -2.72 0.76
C SER A 59 -5.74 -3.25 1.99
N VAL A 60 -6.22 -2.94 3.19
CA VAL A 60 -5.58 -3.40 4.44
C VAL A 60 -5.72 -4.91 4.60
N GLY A 61 -6.89 -5.47 4.25
CA GLY A 61 -7.11 -6.91 4.25
C GLY A 61 -6.20 -7.63 3.25
N LEU A 62 -6.05 -7.07 2.04
CA LEU A 62 -5.14 -7.61 1.03
C LEU A 62 -3.68 -7.54 1.47
N ALA A 63 -3.23 -6.42 2.02
CA ALA A 63 -1.86 -6.27 2.52
C ALA A 63 -1.55 -7.27 3.64
N ARG A 64 -2.49 -7.52 4.56
CA ARG A 64 -2.36 -8.56 5.58
C ARG A 64 -2.23 -9.95 4.96
N HIS A 65 -3.11 -10.30 4.01
CA HIS A 65 -3.07 -11.58 3.32
C HIS A 65 -1.73 -11.80 2.59
N VAL A 66 -1.23 -10.78 1.90
CA VAL A 66 0.07 -10.81 1.23
C VAL A 66 1.22 -10.98 2.22
N GLY A 67 1.15 -10.32 3.39
CA GLY A 67 2.11 -10.50 4.47
C GLY A 67 2.13 -11.94 5.02
N GLU A 68 0.96 -12.58 5.13
CA GLU A 68 0.81 -13.98 5.55
C GLU A 68 1.33 -14.97 4.50
N LEU A 69 1.13 -14.69 3.21
CA LEU A 69 1.71 -15.48 2.11
C LEU A 69 3.24 -15.45 2.12
N ALA A 70 3.83 -14.35 2.61
CA ALA A 70 5.26 -14.12 2.67
C ALA A 70 5.95 -14.31 1.31
N GLY A 71 7.23 -14.69 1.30
CA GLY A 71 7.97 -14.96 0.08
C GLY A 71 8.05 -13.74 -0.85
N THR A 72 7.71 -13.93 -2.12
CA THR A 72 7.70 -12.88 -3.14
C THR A 72 6.36 -12.12 -3.23
N ALA A 73 5.32 -12.53 -2.50
CA ALA A 73 4.00 -11.89 -2.59
C ALA A 73 4.02 -10.39 -2.24
N PRO A 74 4.76 -9.92 -1.20
CA PRO A 74 4.86 -8.49 -0.92
C PRO A 74 5.48 -7.66 -2.05
N ALA A 75 6.46 -8.21 -2.76
CA ALA A 75 7.08 -7.55 -3.90
C ALA A 75 6.10 -7.42 -5.08
N VAL A 76 5.34 -8.48 -5.35
CA VAL A 76 4.27 -8.48 -6.35
C VAL A 76 3.20 -7.43 -6.02
N PHE A 77 2.72 -7.41 -4.78
CA PHE A 77 1.73 -6.44 -4.31
C PHE A 77 2.20 -5.00 -4.47
N ASN A 78 3.43 -4.69 -4.03
CA ASN A 78 4.00 -3.35 -4.14
C ASN A 78 4.17 -2.94 -5.62
N ALA A 79 4.73 -3.81 -6.45
CA ALA A 79 4.97 -3.53 -7.86
C ALA A 79 3.67 -3.31 -8.64
N ALA A 80 2.65 -4.15 -8.42
CA ALA A 80 1.35 -3.97 -9.05
C ALA A 80 0.68 -2.66 -8.60
N ASN A 81 0.79 -2.31 -7.31
CA ASN A 81 0.23 -1.07 -6.79
C ASN A 81 0.89 0.16 -7.42
N GLU A 82 2.22 0.17 -7.60
CA GLU A 82 2.93 1.28 -8.24
C GLU A 82 2.43 1.51 -9.68
N GLU A 83 2.35 0.46 -10.50
CA GLU A 83 1.83 0.60 -11.88
C GLU A 83 0.38 1.06 -11.92
N CYS A 84 -0.45 0.60 -10.98
CA CYS A 84 -1.85 1.02 -10.90
C CYS A 84 -2.00 2.47 -10.45
N VAL A 85 -1.17 2.92 -9.51
CA VAL A 85 -1.14 4.33 -9.07
C VAL A 85 -0.66 5.23 -10.21
N ASP A 86 0.38 4.84 -10.93
CA ASP A 86 0.85 5.59 -12.11
C ASP A 86 -0.24 5.68 -13.19
N ALA A 87 -0.93 4.57 -13.48
CA ALA A 87 -2.06 4.56 -14.41
C ALA A 87 -3.22 5.44 -13.94
N PHE A 88 -3.53 5.44 -12.65
CA PHE A 88 -4.56 6.31 -12.06
C PHE A 88 -4.17 7.80 -12.18
N LEU A 89 -2.92 8.14 -11.84
CA LEU A 89 -2.40 9.51 -11.96
C LEU A 89 -2.36 9.98 -13.42
N ALA A 90 -2.15 9.06 -14.37
CA ALA A 90 -2.24 9.33 -15.81
C ALA A 90 -3.67 9.37 -16.36
N GLY A 91 -4.70 9.09 -15.53
CA GLY A 91 -6.11 9.07 -15.94
C GLY A 91 -6.53 7.83 -16.75
N ALA A 92 -5.69 6.79 -16.80
CA ALA A 92 -5.94 5.55 -17.53
C ALA A 92 -6.62 4.46 -16.69
N LEU A 93 -6.74 4.67 -15.37
CA LEU A 93 -7.38 3.73 -14.44
C LEU A 93 -8.23 4.51 -13.44
N PRO A 94 -9.49 4.11 -13.15
CA PRO A 94 -10.25 4.71 -12.07
C PRO A 94 -9.70 4.25 -10.71
N PHE A 95 -10.00 5.00 -9.64
CA PHE A 95 -9.46 4.73 -8.29
C PHE A 95 -9.79 3.31 -7.80
N ASN A 96 -11.03 2.84 -7.99
CA ASN A 96 -11.43 1.47 -7.61
C ASN A 96 -10.71 0.39 -8.45
N GLY A 97 -10.32 0.72 -9.68
CA GLY A 97 -9.58 -0.18 -10.56
C GLY A 97 -8.19 -0.54 -10.02
N ILE A 98 -7.60 0.27 -9.14
CA ILE A 98 -6.34 -0.05 -8.46
C ILE A 98 -6.51 -1.33 -7.64
N MET A 99 -7.51 -1.36 -6.77
CA MET A 99 -7.74 -2.50 -5.88
C MET A 99 -8.14 -3.75 -6.64
N GLU A 100 -8.98 -3.62 -7.66
CA GLU A 100 -9.38 -4.74 -8.52
C GLU A 100 -8.15 -5.36 -9.20
N THR A 101 -7.29 -4.52 -9.80
CA THR A 101 -6.10 -4.97 -10.53
C THR A 101 -5.07 -5.59 -9.59
N VAL A 102 -4.72 -4.93 -8.48
CA VAL A 102 -3.72 -5.44 -7.53
C VAL A 102 -4.17 -6.77 -6.93
N THR A 103 -5.45 -6.91 -6.58
CA THR A 103 -6.01 -8.17 -6.06
C THR A 103 -5.86 -9.29 -7.10
N GLN A 104 -6.15 -9.00 -8.37
CA GLN A 104 -6.01 -9.98 -9.43
C GLN A 104 -4.55 -10.39 -9.66
N VAL A 105 -3.61 -9.44 -9.72
CA VAL A 105 -2.17 -9.75 -9.89
C VAL A 105 -1.65 -10.60 -8.74
N VAL A 106 -2.00 -10.28 -7.49
CA VAL A 106 -1.64 -11.09 -6.33
C VAL A 106 -2.24 -12.50 -6.41
N ALA A 107 -3.50 -12.63 -6.82
CA ALA A 107 -4.15 -13.93 -6.97
C ALA A 107 -3.51 -14.80 -8.06
N GLU A 108 -3.12 -14.20 -9.18
CA GLU A 108 -2.46 -14.89 -10.29
C GLU A 108 -1.02 -15.32 -9.96
N HIS A 109 -0.33 -14.58 -9.10
CA HIS A 109 0.98 -15.00 -8.57
C HIS A 109 0.92 -16.30 -7.78
N GLY A 110 -0.21 -16.51 -7.10
CA GLY A 110 -0.46 -17.68 -6.27
C GLY A 110 0.41 -17.71 -5.01
N THR A 111 0.65 -18.91 -4.49
CA THR A 111 1.40 -19.12 -3.25
C THR A 111 2.90 -19.21 -3.53
N PRO A 112 3.73 -18.28 -3.02
CA PRO A 112 5.17 -18.34 -3.18
C PRO A 112 5.78 -19.58 -2.53
N ARG A 113 6.99 -19.93 -2.97
CA ARG A 113 7.76 -21.01 -2.33
C ARG A 113 8.01 -20.67 -0.86
N ALA A 114 7.65 -21.59 0.04
CA ALA A 114 7.88 -21.45 1.47
C ALA A 114 9.38 -21.50 1.81
N GLY A 115 9.76 -20.75 2.85
CA GLY A 115 11.11 -20.74 3.42
C GLY A 115 11.78 -19.37 3.34
N THR A 116 13.02 -19.30 3.82
CA THR A 116 13.82 -18.07 3.93
C THR A 116 14.94 -17.98 2.90
N SER A 117 14.98 -18.90 1.93
CA SER A 117 16.03 -18.96 0.89
C SER A 117 15.82 -17.97 -0.26
N LEU A 118 15.14 -16.84 0.00
CA LEU A 118 14.83 -15.86 -1.02
C LEU A 118 16.09 -15.06 -1.39
N THR A 119 16.33 -14.89 -2.67
CA THR A 119 17.41 -14.05 -3.18
C THR A 119 16.86 -12.74 -3.73
N VAL A 120 17.75 -11.76 -3.90
CA VAL A 120 17.40 -10.49 -4.57
C VAL A 120 16.89 -10.75 -5.98
N ALA A 121 17.45 -11.72 -6.70
CA ALA A 121 17.02 -12.06 -8.05
C ALA A 121 15.56 -12.55 -8.07
N ASP A 122 15.16 -13.39 -7.11
CA ASP A 122 13.78 -13.89 -7.00
C ASP A 122 12.78 -12.74 -6.79
N VAL A 123 13.15 -11.75 -5.96
CA VAL A 123 12.34 -10.55 -5.73
C VAL A 123 12.18 -9.73 -7.01
N LEU A 124 13.28 -9.45 -7.70
CA LEU A 124 13.29 -8.64 -8.92
C LEU A 124 12.55 -9.32 -10.08
N GLU A 125 12.63 -10.65 -10.18
CA GLU A 125 11.86 -11.41 -11.17
C GLU A 125 10.36 -11.33 -10.91
N ALA A 126 9.95 -11.52 -9.64
CA ALA A 126 8.55 -11.40 -9.24
C ALA A 126 8.02 -9.97 -9.44
N GLU A 127 8.83 -8.95 -9.11
CA GLU A 127 8.52 -7.55 -9.35
C GLU A 127 8.31 -7.27 -10.85
N THR A 128 9.25 -7.72 -11.69
CA THR A 128 9.19 -7.51 -13.14
C THR A 128 7.95 -8.14 -13.75
N TRP A 129 7.64 -9.37 -13.35
CA TRP A 129 6.42 -10.06 -13.77
C TRP A 129 5.17 -9.31 -13.33
N ALA A 130 5.10 -8.87 -12.07
CA ALA A 130 3.95 -8.16 -11.52
C ALA A 130 3.68 -6.83 -12.24
N ARG A 131 4.75 -6.08 -12.57
CA ARG A 131 4.63 -4.83 -13.35
C ARG A 131 4.08 -5.09 -14.74
N ALA A 132 4.63 -6.09 -15.45
CA ALA A 132 4.15 -6.46 -16.77
C ALA A 132 2.67 -6.84 -16.72
N ARG A 133 2.29 -7.66 -15.73
CA ARG A 133 0.92 -8.14 -15.59
C ARG A 133 -0.07 -7.02 -15.22
N ALA A 134 0.30 -6.13 -14.32
CA ALA A 134 -0.52 -4.97 -13.96
C ALA A 134 -0.80 -4.09 -15.20
N ARG A 135 0.22 -3.82 -16.03
CA ARG A 135 0.07 -3.03 -17.27
C ARG A 135 -0.87 -3.69 -18.28
N GLU A 136 -0.84 -5.00 -18.42
CA GLU A 136 -1.76 -5.73 -19.30
C GLU A 136 -3.22 -5.57 -18.85
N LEU A 137 -3.47 -5.66 -17.55
CA LEU A 137 -4.80 -5.54 -16.97
C LEU A 137 -5.33 -4.10 -17.06
N THR A 138 -4.50 -3.09 -16.78
CA THR A 138 -4.91 -1.68 -16.88
C THR A 138 -5.17 -1.24 -18.33
N ALA A 139 -4.40 -1.75 -19.30
CA ALA A 139 -4.64 -1.48 -20.73
C ALA A 139 -5.96 -2.07 -21.25
N THR A 140 -6.35 -3.24 -20.74
CA THR A 140 -7.60 -3.93 -21.14
C THR A 140 -8.84 -3.17 -20.66
N THR A 141 -8.80 -2.63 -19.44
CA THR A 141 -9.90 -1.84 -18.84
C THR A 141 -10.17 -0.53 -19.57
N THR A 142 -9.15 0.07 -20.19
CA THR A 142 -9.32 1.28 -21.02
C THR A 142 -10.08 0.99 -22.33
N SER A 143 -9.87 -0.19 -22.90
CA SER A 143 -10.52 -0.59 -24.17
C SER A 143 -12.00 -0.93 -24.00
N SER A 144 -12.39 -1.55 -22.87
CA SER A 144 -13.80 -1.84 -22.57
C SER A 144 -14.61 -0.58 -22.25
N ALA A 145 -14.03 0.38 -21.53
CA ALA A 145 -14.67 1.66 -21.23
C ALA A 145 -14.96 2.51 -22.49
N THR A 146 -14.09 2.44 -23.51
CA THR A 146 -14.29 3.15 -24.79
C THR A 146 -15.47 2.58 -25.59
N THR A 147 -15.76 1.29 -25.46
CA THR A 147 -16.83 0.61 -26.22
C THR A 147 -18.22 0.87 -25.62
N GLY A 148 -18.33 1.04 -24.29
CA GLY A 148 -19.59 1.36 -23.61
C GLY A 148 -20.10 2.80 -23.81
N ASN A 149 -19.20 3.73 -24.13
CA ASN A 149 -19.56 5.14 -24.33
C ASN A 149 -20.04 5.45 -25.76
N GLN A 150 -19.78 4.56 -26.74
CA GLN A 150 -20.30 4.71 -28.11
C GLN A 150 -21.75 4.20 -28.24
N THR A 151 -22.14 3.18 -27.48
CA THR A 151 -23.49 2.59 -27.53
C THR A 151 -24.56 3.46 -26.82
N THR A 152 -24.16 4.31 -25.88
CA THR A 152 -25.07 5.25 -25.20
C THR A 152 -25.30 6.54 -25.98
N ALA A 153 -24.45 6.87 -26.97
CA ALA A 153 -24.62 8.03 -27.84
C ALA A 153 -25.59 7.75 -29.01
N GLU A 154 -25.65 6.52 -29.52
CA GLU A 154 -26.56 6.15 -30.64
C GLU A 154 -28.00 5.84 -30.20
N ALA A 155 -28.26 5.62 -28.90
CA ALA A 155 -29.62 5.40 -28.38
C ALA A 155 -30.39 6.70 -28.04
N ARG A 156 -29.81 7.87 -28.35
CA ARG A 156 -30.39 9.20 -28.07
C ARG A 156 -30.52 10.11 -29.31
N ALA A 157 -30.36 9.57 -30.52
CA ALA A 157 -30.69 10.25 -31.78
C ALA A 157 -31.94 9.61 -32.40
#